data_AF-A0A211Z6C3-F1
#
_entry.id   AF-A0A211Z6C3-F1
#
_cell.length_a   1.000
_cell.length_b   1.000
_cell.length_c   1.000
_cell.angle_alpha   90.00
_cell.angle_beta   90.00
_cell.angle_gamma   90.00
#
_symmetry.space_group_name_H-M   'P 1'
#
loop_
_entity.id
_entity.type
_entity.pdbx_description
1 polymer ?
#
loop_
_entity_poly.entity_id
_entity_poly.type
_entity_poly.pdbx_seq_one_letter_code
_entity_poly.pdbx_strand_id
1 'polypeptide(L)'
;MDEAQPEPNKPSDTDLHWTEWALDRLREVVDLDIRTMRATVREHERILRGAEMPDYPLMQSRLSRSVRLSIAMTERIRRDYLLRQQARIASGEQERRRAKREQAVETAVKAIARPAEPGDIERVRSLVWERLTEDEILDVQLDLLSPEDFVRAVSRRIGLPPDPSWLPPGWADEAVTVEVVEEAAEGAPILSWPRPLNDSAAGLPVPPPPKPDSS
;
A
#
# COMPACT_ATOMS: atom_id res chain seq x y z
N MET A 1 -3.96 13.80 25.47
CA MET A 1 -3.64 12.53 24.81
C MET A 1 -3.59 12.85 23.33
N ASP A 2 -2.39 13.00 22.79
CA ASP A 2 -2.20 13.18 21.34
C ASP A 2 -2.23 11.79 20.71
N GLU A 3 -3.29 11.49 19.95
CA GLU A 3 -3.33 10.31 19.11
C GLU A 3 -2.29 10.47 18.00
N ALA A 4 -1.26 9.64 18.03
CA ALA A 4 -0.28 9.57 16.95
C ALA A 4 -1.01 9.14 15.67
N GLN A 5 -1.27 10.11 14.80
CA GLN A 5 -1.82 9.88 13.46
C GLN A 5 -0.92 8.85 12.74
N PRO A 6 -1.49 7.73 12.25
CA PRO A 6 -0.70 6.75 11.50
C PRO A 6 -0.12 7.44 10.26
N GLU A 7 1.22 7.41 10.10
CA GLU A 7 1.86 7.98 8.92
C GLU A 7 1.32 7.27 7.67
N PRO A 8 0.80 8.00 6.67
CA PRO A 8 0.21 7.39 5.49
C PRO A 8 1.29 6.65 4.69
N ASN A 9 1.07 5.35 4.45
CA ASN A 9 1.76 4.43 3.53
C ASN A 9 3.10 4.94 3.00
N LYS A 10 4.20 4.55 3.65
CA LYS A 10 5.55 4.90 3.20
C LYS A 10 5.87 4.17 1.89
N PRO A 11 6.35 4.86 0.85
CA PRO A 11 6.84 4.18 -0.34
C PRO A 11 8.06 3.32 0.02
N SER A 12 8.05 2.04 -0.36
CA SER A 12 9.17 1.13 -0.19
C SER A 12 10.34 1.51 -1.11
N ASP A 13 11.56 1.05 -0.82
CA ASP A 13 12.72 1.28 -1.70
C ASP A 13 12.47 0.78 -3.13
N THR A 14 11.70 -0.30 -3.28
CA THR A 14 11.24 -0.80 -4.58
C THR A 14 10.33 0.21 -5.30
N ASP A 15 9.43 0.87 -4.57
CA ASP A 15 8.56 1.90 -5.12
C ASP A 15 9.35 3.15 -5.53
N LEU A 16 10.43 3.48 -4.82
CA LEU A 16 11.34 4.58 -5.16
C LEU A 16 12.14 4.32 -6.44
N HIS A 17 12.54 3.08 -6.67
CA HIS A 17 13.20 2.68 -7.93
C HIS A 17 12.21 2.63 -9.10
N TRP A 18 10.99 2.11 -8.87
CA TRP A 18 9.94 2.12 -9.88
C TRP A 18 9.54 3.53 -10.28
N THR A 19 9.38 4.43 -9.29
CA THR A 19 9.05 5.83 -9.56
C THR A 19 10.15 6.56 -10.33
N GLU A 20 11.42 6.29 -10.03
CA GLU A 20 12.54 6.82 -10.81
C GLU A 20 12.50 6.39 -12.28
N TRP A 21 12.35 5.09 -12.53
CA TRP A 21 12.20 4.55 -13.88
C TRP A 21 11.00 5.17 -14.61
N ALA A 22 9.85 5.29 -13.93
CA ALA A 22 8.64 5.85 -14.52
C ALA A 22 8.83 7.33 -14.89
N LEU A 23 9.50 8.11 -14.04
CA LEU A 23 9.81 9.51 -14.32
C LEU A 23 10.74 9.65 -15.54
N ASP A 24 11.75 8.78 -15.66
CA ASP A 24 12.63 8.76 -16.82
C ASP A 24 11.88 8.45 -18.11
N ARG A 25 10.99 7.46 -18.10
CA ARG A 25 10.12 7.16 -19.25
C ARG A 25 9.20 8.33 -19.62
N LEU A 26 8.62 9.00 -18.64
CA LEU A 26 7.78 10.17 -18.90
C LEU A 26 8.57 11.33 -19.51
N ARG A 27 9.83 11.54 -19.09
CA ARG A 27 10.73 12.53 -19.72
C ARG A 27 11.03 12.17 -21.16
N GLU A 28 11.34 10.90 -21.45
CA GLU A 28 11.57 10.43 -22.82
C GLU A 28 10.35 10.67 -23.72
N VAL A 29 9.14 10.41 -23.21
CA VAL A 29 7.89 10.64 -23.94
C VAL A 29 7.69 12.14 -24.22
N VAL A 30 7.93 13.01 -23.24
CA VAL A 30 7.85 14.46 -23.44
C VAL A 30 8.88 14.96 -24.46
N ASP A 31 10.10 14.43 -24.41
CA ASP A 31 11.15 14.79 -25.38
C ASP A 31 10.80 14.32 -26.80
N LEU A 32 10.25 13.11 -26.93
CA LEU A 32 9.77 12.58 -28.20
C LEU A 32 8.62 13.43 -28.75
N ASP A 33 7.67 13.81 -27.90
CA ASP A 33 6.53 14.66 -28.23
C ASP A 33 7.01 16.02 -28.79
N ILE A 34 7.93 16.69 -28.09
CA ILE A 34 8.51 17.98 -28.53
C ILE A 34 9.21 17.84 -29.88
N ARG A 35 9.96 16.75 -30.10
CA ARG A 35 10.70 16.51 -31.36
C ARG A 35 9.77 16.20 -32.53
N THR A 36 8.70 15.46 -32.28
CA THR A 36 7.76 15.00 -33.32
C THR A 36 6.66 16.02 -33.63
N MET A 37 6.37 16.95 -32.72
CA MET A 37 5.34 18.00 -32.86
C MET A 37 5.40 18.75 -34.20
N ARG A 38 6.59 19.16 -34.66
CA ARG A 38 6.72 19.89 -35.95
C ARG A 38 6.40 19.02 -37.16
N ALA A 39 6.59 17.72 -37.09
CA ALA A 39 6.27 16.78 -38.16
C ALA A 39 4.78 16.43 -38.17
N THR A 40 4.21 16.18 -36.99
CA THR A 40 2.78 15.84 -36.84
C THR A 40 1.88 16.99 -37.23
N VAL A 41 2.19 18.23 -36.85
CA VAL A 41 1.41 19.42 -37.23
C VAL A 41 1.33 19.60 -38.75
N ARG A 42 2.47 19.48 -39.46
CA ARG A 42 2.52 19.61 -40.92
C ARG A 42 1.73 18.53 -41.65
N GLU A 43 1.71 17.31 -41.11
CA GLU A 43 0.96 16.21 -41.70
C GLU A 43 -0.55 16.35 -41.45
N HIS A 44 -0.95 16.80 -40.26
CA HIS A 44 -2.36 17.08 -39.96
C HIS A 44 -2.92 18.24 -40.81
N GLU A 45 -2.15 19.30 -41.02
CA GLU A 45 -2.50 20.41 -41.92
C GLU A 45 -2.69 19.93 -43.38
N ARG A 46 -1.97 18.87 -43.80
CA ARG A 46 -2.10 18.29 -45.14
C ARG A 46 -3.32 17.40 -45.30
N ILE A 47 -3.67 16.62 -44.26
CA ILE A 47 -4.76 15.64 -44.30
C ILE A 47 -6.14 16.30 -44.16
N LEU A 48 -6.29 17.34 -43.34
CA LEU A 48 -7.58 17.91 -42.94
C LEU A 48 -8.05 19.14 -43.75
N ARG A 49 -7.58 19.31 -44.99
CA ARG A 49 -7.88 20.50 -45.82
C ARG A 49 -9.39 20.80 -45.88
N GLY A 50 -9.83 21.82 -45.13
CA GLY A 50 -11.18 22.40 -45.22
C GLY A 50 -12.17 22.02 -44.12
N ALA A 51 -11.80 21.16 -43.16
CA ALA A 51 -12.61 20.94 -41.95
C ALA A 51 -12.20 21.91 -40.83
N GLU A 52 -13.14 22.31 -39.99
CA GLU A 52 -12.86 23.11 -38.79
C GLU A 52 -11.88 22.34 -37.90
N MET A 53 -10.62 22.78 -37.87
CA MET A 53 -9.53 22.00 -37.28
C MET A 53 -9.48 22.27 -35.76
N PRO A 54 -9.49 21.23 -34.90
CA PRO A 54 -9.08 21.39 -33.52
C PRO A 54 -7.65 21.97 -33.47
N ASP A 55 -7.38 22.86 -32.52
CA ASP A 55 -6.03 23.40 -32.30
C ASP A 55 -5.14 22.33 -31.66
N TYR A 56 -4.74 21.34 -32.46
CA TYR A 56 -3.85 20.25 -32.08
C TYR A 56 -2.53 20.74 -31.48
N PRO A 57 -1.86 21.78 -32.04
CA PRO A 57 -0.69 22.38 -31.40
C PRO A 57 -0.95 22.81 -29.95
N LEU A 58 -2.08 23.47 -29.69
CA LEU A 58 -2.45 23.91 -28.35
C LEU A 58 -2.77 22.72 -27.43
N MET A 59 -3.52 21.72 -27.91
CA MET A 59 -3.84 20.52 -27.13
C MET A 59 -2.58 19.74 -26.76
N GLN A 60 -1.66 19.54 -27.70
CA GLN A 60 -0.39 18.86 -27.49
C GLN A 60 0.52 19.64 -26.53
N SER A 61 0.60 20.97 -26.68
CA SER A 61 1.32 21.86 -25.75
C SER A 61 0.76 21.77 -24.32
N ARG A 62 -0.57 21.73 -24.17
CA ARG A 62 -1.24 21.54 -22.87
C ARG A 62 -0.92 20.19 -22.24
N LEU A 63 -0.93 19.11 -23.03
CA LEU A 63 -0.56 17.76 -22.59
C LEU A 63 0.91 17.69 -22.15
N SER A 64 1.83 18.19 -22.97
CA SER A 64 3.26 18.26 -22.64
C SER A 64 3.51 19.06 -21.36
N ARG A 65 2.77 20.15 -21.16
CA ARG A 65 2.85 20.96 -19.94
C ARG A 65 2.31 20.22 -18.72
N SER A 66 1.18 19.51 -18.83
CA SER A 66 0.62 18.76 -17.71
C SER A 66 1.53 17.63 -17.28
N VAL A 67 2.13 16.90 -18.23
CA VAL A 67 3.09 15.83 -17.94
C VAL A 67 4.35 16.36 -17.26
N ARG A 68 4.91 17.47 -17.74
CA ARG A 68 6.06 18.13 -17.07
C ARG A 68 5.74 18.59 -15.66
N LEU A 69 4.53 19.11 -15.43
CA LEU A 69 4.10 19.51 -14.11
C LEU A 69 3.97 18.30 -13.16
N SER A 70 3.37 17.19 -13.61
CA SER A 70 3.26 15.98 -12.79
C SER A 70 4.63 15.40 -12.46
N ILE A 71 5.57 15.38 -13.43
CA ILE A 71 6.96 14.98 -13.18
C ILE A 71 7.58 15.85 -12.08
N ALA A 72 7.47 17.19 -12.19
CA ALA A 72 8.03 18.11 -11.21
C ALA A 72 7.42 17.95 -9.80
N MET A 73 6.11 17.71 -9.71
CA MET A 73 5.43 17.45 -8.44
C MET A 73 5.92 16.15 -7.79
N THR A 74 5.97 15.06 -8.55
CA THR A 74 6.44 13.76 -8.05
C THR A 74 7.91 13.82 -7.63
N GLU A 75 8.76 14.49 -8.40
CA GLU A 75 10.17 14.69 -8.04
C GLU A 75 10.34 15.46 -6.73
N ARG A 76 9.53 16.50 -6.50
CA ARG A 76 9.56 17.23 -5.25
C ARG A 76 9.24 16.32 -4.07
N ILE A 77 8.15 15.54 -4.18
CA ILE A 77 7.74 14.60 -3.14
C ILE A 77 8.85 13.56 -2.88
N ARG A 78 9.45 13.01 -3.94
CA ARG A 78 10.57 12.07 -3.84
C ARG A 78 11.77 12.68 -3.12
N ARG A 79 12.18 13.91 -3.48
CA ARG A 79 13.31 14.58 -2.83
C ARG A 79 13.04 14.85 -1.35
N ASP A 80 11.87 15.38 -1.03
CA ASP A 80 11.47 15.65 0.36
C ASP A 80 11.47 14.35 1.19
N TYR A 81 11.03 13.24 0.61
CA TYR A 81 11.11 11.92 1.24
C TYR A 81 12.56 11.48 1.49
N LEU A 82 13.42 11.53 0.48
CA LEU A 82 14.83 11.12 0.59
C LEU A 82 15.56 11.96 1.64
N LEU A 83 15.27 13.26 1.73
CA LEU A 83 15.84 14.13 2.77
C LEU A 83 15.40 13.70 4.17
N ARG A 84 14.13 13.35 4.38
CA ARG A 84 13.65 12.82 5.67
C ARG A 84 14.29 11.47 5.99
N GLN A 85 14.43 10.60 5.01
CA GLN A 85 15.09 9.30 5.17
C GLN A 85 16.55 9.47 5.58
N GLN A 86 17.29 10.36 4.91
CA GLN A 86 18.68 10.69 5.25
C GLN A 86 18.81 11.31 6.64
N ALA A 87 17.89 12.21 7.03
CA ALA A 87 17.87 12.77 8.38
C ALA A 87 17.64 11.69 9.45
N ARG A 88 16.72 10.75 9.19
CA ARG A 88 16.47 9.58 10.08
C ARG A 88 17.69 8.69 10.19
N ILE A 89 18.40 8.42 9.08
CA ILE A 89 19.68 7.67 9.10
C ILE A 89 20.73 8.42 9.92
N ALA A 90 20.95 9.71 9.61
CA ALA A 90 21.96 10.53 10.27
C ALA A 90 21.72 10.70 11.79
N SER A 91 20.46 10.69 12.22
CA SER A 91 20.11 10.74 13.65
C SER A 91 20.36 9.43 14.41
N GLY A 92 20.65 8.34 13.70
CA GLY A 92 20.73 6.99 14.27
C GLY A 92 19.39 6.42 14.72
N GLU A 93 18.27 7.09 14.40
CA GLU A 93 16.92 6.61 14.71
C GLU A 93 16.67 5.24 14.08
N GLN A 94 17.12 5.03 12.84
CA GLN A 94 16.99 3.74 12.16
C GLN A 94 17.75 2.61 12.86
N GLU A 95 18.96 2.87 13.35
CA GLU A 95 19.75 1.88 14.07
C GLU A 95 19.11 1.53 15.42
N ARG A 96 18.65 2.54 16.16
CA ARG A 96 17.89 2.34 17.41
C ARG A 96 16.62 1.54 17.16
N ARG A 97 15.91 1.81 16.06
CA ARG A 97 14.68 1.10 15.68
C ARG A 97 14.96 -0.34 15.27
N ARG A 98 16.05 -0.61 14.53
CA ARG A 98 16.52 -1.97 14.21
C ARG A 98 16.85 -2.76 15.47
N ALA A 99 17.64 -2.18 16.38
CA ALA A 99 17.99 -2.82 17.65
C ALA A 99 16.75 -3.12 18.51
N LYS A 100 15.77 -2.20 18.55
CA LYS A 100 14.49 -2.45 19.22
C LYS A 100 13.70 -3.59 18.58
N ARG A 101 13.63 -3.67 17.25
CA ARG A 101 12.98 -4.78 16.54
C ARG A 101 13.64 -6.10 16.87
N GLU A 102 14.97 -6.17 16.83
CA GLU A 102 15.73 -7.36 17.21
C GLU A 102 15.41 -7.79 18.65
N GLN A 103 15.43 -6.84 19.60
CA GLN A 103 15.10 -7.11 20.99
C GLN A 103 13.66 -7.63 21.15
N ALA A 104 12.69 -7.02 20.44
CA ALA A 104 11.30 -7.40 20.50
C ALA A 104 11.05 -8.78 19.89
N VAL A 105 11.72 -9.10 18.78
CA VAL A 105 11.70 -10.43 18.18
C VAL A 105 12.25 -11.45 19.16
N GLU A 106 13.42 -11.22 19.74
CA GLU A 106 14.01 -12.16 20.70
C GLU A 106 13.13 -12.34 21.95
N THR A 107 12.44 -11.29 22.38
CA THR A 107 11.47 -11.36 23.48
C THR A 107 10.26 -12.21 23.10
N ALA A 108 9.69 -11.99 21.91
CA ALA A 108 8.56 -12.77 21.40
C ALA A 108 8.93 -14.23 21.14
N VAL A 109 10.12 -14.50 20.60
CA VAL A 109 10.62 -15.86 20.38
C VAL A 109 10.78 -16.59 21.71
N LYS A 110 11.38 -15.96 22.72
CA LYS A 110 11.48 -16.56 24.06
C LYS A 110 10.13 -16.84 24.70
N ALA A 111 9.14 -15.99 24.41
CA ALA A 111 7.81 -16.14 24.95
C ALA A 111 6.96 -17.17 24.20
N ILE A 112 7.16 -17.37 22.89
CA ILE A 112 6.26 -18.18 22.05
C ILE A 112 6.87 -19.56 21.72
N ALA A 113 8.18 -19.62 21.48
CA ALA A 113 8.83 -20.84 21.06
C ALA A 113 8.83 -21.89 22.18
N ARG A 114 8.62 -23.15 21.82
CA ARG A 114 8.69 -24.30 22.72
C ARG A 114 10.05 -24.98 22.54
N PRO A 115 11.02 -24.73 23.43
CA PRO A 115 12.39 -25.24 23.26
C PRO A 115 12.50 -26.78 23.32
N ALA A 116 11.43 -27.47 23.70
CA ALA A 116 11.35 -28.93 23.66
C ALA A 116 11.29 -29.49 22.23
N GLU A 117 10.90 -28.68 21.24
CA GLU A 117 10.83 -29.08 19.83
C GLU A 117 12.07 -28.59 19.05
N PRO A 118 12.81 -29.49 18.37
CA PRO A 118 13.98 -29.08 17.60
C PRO A 118 13.57 -28.24 16.38
N GLY A 119 14.10 -27.01 16.30
CA GLY A 119 13.88 -26.08 15.18
C GLY A 119 12.68 -25.14 15.34
N ASP A 120 11.94 -25.23 16.46
CA ASP A 120 10.78 -24.35 16.70
C ASP A 120 11.20 -22.89 16.93
N ILE A 121 12.36 -22.67 17.57
CA ILE A 121 12.92 -21.34 17.83
C ILE A 121 13.18 -20.59 16.51
N GLU A 122 13.85 -21.21 15.55
CA GLU A 122 14.15 -20.62 14.24
C GLU A 122 12.87 -20.37 13.43
N ARG A 123 11.90 -21.30 13.50
CA ARG A 123 10.59 -21.17 12.84
C ARG A 123 9.81 -19.98 13.39
N VAL A 124 9.67 -19.89 14.72
CA VAL A 124 8.99 -18.79 15.40
C VAL A 124 9.73 -17.47 15.14
N ARG A 125 11.07 -17.46 15.19
CA ARG A 125 11.87 -16.27 14.85
C ARG A 125 11.56 -15.78 13.43
N SER A 126 11.47 -16.69 12.46
CA SER A 126 11.15 -16.35 11.07
C SER A 126 9.74 -15.78 10.94
N LEU A 127 8.75 -16.42 11.57
CA LEU A 127 7.35 -15.96 11.56
C LEU A 127 7.17 -14.59 12.23
N VAL A 128 7.85 -14.33 13.34
CA VAL A 128 7.81 -13.03 14.02
C VAL A 128 8.44 -11.96 13.14
N TRP A 129 9.59 -12.24 12.53
CA TRP A 129 10.24 -11.29 11.62
C TRP A 129 9.39 -10.96 10.39
N GLU A 130 8.80 -11.97 9.76
CA GLU A 130 7.89 -11.79 8.63
C GLU A 130 6.72 -10.89 9.03
N ARG A 131 6.04 -11.20 10.14
CA ARG A 131 4.91 -10.38 10.62
C ARG A 131 5.27 -8.95 11.00
N LEU A 132 6.44 -8.71 11.58
CA LEU A 132 6.89 -7.35 11.89
C LEU A 132 7.30 -6.56 10.64
N THR A 133 7.67 -7.25 9.57
CA THR A 133 8.03 -6.61 8.31
C THR A 133 6.80 -6.31 7.46
N GLU A 134 5.82 -7.22 7.46
CA GLU A 134 4.58 -7.09 6.68
C GLU A 134 3.56 -6.17 7.35
N ASP A 135 3.49 -6.14 8.69
CA ASP A 135 2.43 -5.45 9.40
C ASP A 135 2.91 -4.14 10.05
N GLU A 136 2.64 -3.05 9.34
CA GLU A 136 3.02 -1.69 9.75
C GLU A 136 2.45 -1.29 11.11
N ILE A 137 1.28 -1.82 11.49
CA ILE A 137 0.65 -1.52 12.78
C ILE A 137 1.47 -2.12 13.92
N LEU A 138 1.97 -3.35 13.73
CA LEU A 138 2.84 -4.00 14.73
C LEU A 138 4.17 -3.26 14.87
N ASP A 139 4.70 -2.75 13.75
CA ASP A 139 5.92 -1.94 13.78
C ASP A 139 5.70 -0.63 14.55
N VAL A 140 4.58 0.06 14.36
CA VAL A 140 4.27 1.28 15.14
C VAL A 140 4.06 0.94 16.62
N GLN A 141 3.41 -0.19 16.90
CA GLN A 141 3.14 -0.65 18.27
C GLN A 141 4.40 -0.97 19.09
N LEU A 142 5.55 -1.24 18.45
CA LEU A 142 6.84 -1.47 19.15
C LEU A 142 7.22 -0.35 20.13
N ASP A 143 6.84 0.90 19.84
CA ASP A 143 7.15 2.05 20.71
C ASP A 143 6.01 2.42 21.66
N LEU A 144 4.81 1.87 21.44
CA LEU A 144 3.60 2.24 22.16
C LEU A 144 3.20 1.21 23.23
N LEU A 145 3.46 -0.07 22.97
CA LEU A 145 3.04 -1.17 23.82
C LEU A 145 4.13 -1.55 24.82
N SER A 146 3.68 -2.07 25.96
CA SER A 146 4.57 -2.80 26.85
C SER A 146 5.09 -4.07 26.16
N PRO A 147 6.25 -4.63 26.58
CA PRO A 147 6.76 -5.87 26.01
C PRO A 147 5.75 -7.03 26.06
N GLU A 148 4.94 -7.10 27.10
CA GLU A 148 3.92 -8.15 27.29
C GLU A 148 2.76 -8.00 26.32
N ASP A 149 2.25 -6.78 26.15
CA ASP A 149 1.16 -6.47 25.22
C ASP A 149 1.60 -6.66 23.77
N PHE A 150 2.86 -6.32 23.47
CA PHE A 150 3.45 -6.56 22.16
C PHE A 150 3.54 -8.06 21.85
N VAL A 151 4.03 -8.88 22.78
CA VAL A 151 4.08 -10.34 22.60
C VAL A 151 2.68 -10.91 22.37
N ARG A 152 1.65 -10.38 23.05
CA ARG A 152 0.26 -10.78 22.81
C ARG A 152 -0.24 -10.38 21.41
N ALA A 153 0.10 -9.19 20.94
CA ALA A 153 -0.27 -8.73 19.60
C ALA A 153 0.40 -9.59 18.52
N VAL A 154 1.68 -9.90 18.70
CA VAL A 154 2.46 -10.78 17.81
C VAL A 154 1.91 -12.20 17.84
N SER A 155 1.67 -12.78 19.02
CA SER A 155 1.15 -14.14 19.19
C SER A 155 -0.21 -14.33 18.52
N ARG A 156 -1.12 -13.37 18.67
CA ARG A 156 -2.43 -13.35 17.98
C ARG A 156 -2.28 -13.32 16.45
N ARG A 157 -1.31 -12.58 15.92
CA ARG A 157 -1.09 -12.46 14.47
C ARG A 157 -0.39 -13.66 13.85
N ILE A 158 0.42 -14.38 14.63
CA ILE A 158 1.10 -15.61 14.20
C ILE A 158 0.23 -16.85 14.47
N GLY A 159 -0.76 -16.75 15.38
CA GLY A 159 -1.63 -17.86 15.76
C GLY A 159 -0.98 -18.85 16.73
N LEU A 160 0.12 -18.46 17.39
CA LEU A 160 0.83 -19.29 18.35
C LEU A 160 0.73 -18.67 19.74
N PRO A 161 0.13 -19.35 20.74
CA PRO A 161 0.00 -18.80 22.08
C PRO A 161 1.36 -18.69 22.76
N PRO A 162 1.58 -17.65 23.58
CA PRO A 162 2.78 -17.55 24.40
C PRO A 162 2.79 -18.63 25.50
N ASP A 163 3.98 -19.01 25.95
CA ASP A 163 4.23 -19.92 27.05
C ASP A 163 3.59 -19.36 28.34
N PRO A 164 2.75 -20.16 29.04
CA PRO A 164 2.08 -19.73 30.25
C PRO A 164 3.04 -19.36 31.40
N SER A 165 4.29 -19.82 31.37
CA SER A 165 5.32 -19.44 32.34
C SER A 165 5.84 -18.01 32.16
N TRP A 166 5.59 -17.40 31.00
CA TRP A 166 6.03 -16.05 30.65
C TRP A 166 4.99 -14.99 31.00
N LEU A 167 3.73 -15.38 31.24
CA LEU A 167 2.64 -14.46 31.56
C LEU A 167 2.40 -14.35 33.08
N PRO A 168 1.93 -13.19 33.59
CA PRO A 168 1.55 -13.05 34.98
C PRO A 168 0.48 -14.07 35.42
N PRO A 169 0.46 -14.52 36.70
CA PRO A 169 -0.56 -15.44 37.19
C PRO A 169 -1.98 -14.88 36.97
N GLY A 170 -2.84 -15.63 36.25
CA GLY A 170 -4.21 -15.23 35.89
C GLY A 170 -4.43 -14.94 34.40
N TRP A 171 -3.42 -15.10 33.56
CA TRP A 171 -3.47 -14.79 32.12
C TRP A 171 -3.54 -16.02 31.20
N ALA A 172 -3.39 -17.22 31.74
CA ALA A 172 -3.44 -18.48 30.99
C ALA A 172 -4.86 -18.97 30.62
N ASP A 173 -5.91 -18.34 31.16
CA ASP A 173 -7.30 -18.79 31.04
C ASP A 173 -8.12 -18.09 29.93
N GLU A 174 -7.54 -17.15 29.18
CA GLU A 174 -8.13 -16.74 27.89
C GLU A 174 -7.74 -17.76 26.80
N ALA A 175 -8.08 -19.03 27.02
CA ALA A 175 -8.27 -19.97 25.94
C ALA A 175 -9.48 -19.46 25.12
N VAL A 176 -9.22 -18.52 24.22
CA VAL A 176 -10.16 -18.19 23.16
C VAL A 176 -10.36 -19.46 22.37
N THR A 177 -11.53 -20.05 22.55
CA THR A 177 -12.10 -21.06 21.68
C THR A 177 -11.97 -20.56 20.25
N VAL A 178 -10.96 -21.05 19.54
CA VAL A 178 -11.05 -21.13 18.09
C VAL A 178 -12.16 -22.14 17.87
N GLU A 179 -13.36 -21.66 17.53
CA GLU A 179 -14.35 -22.52 16.87
C GLU A 179 -13.65 -23.08 15.63
N VAL A 180 -13.16 -24.30 15.76
CA VAL A 180 -12.92 -25.18 14.64
C VAL A 180 -14.30 -25.44 14.05
N VAL A 181 -14.68 -24.66 13.05
CA VAL A 181 -15.72 -25.08 12.11
C VAL A 181 -15.11 -26.27 11.39
N GLU A 182 -15.46 -27.48 11.83
CA GLU A 182 -15.16 -28.71 11.12
C GLU A 182 -15.76 -28.63 9.71
N GLU A 183 -14.86 -28.54 8.73
CA GLU A 183 -15.16 -28.76 7.33
C GLU A 183 -15.42 -30.27 7.14
N ALA A 184 -16.68 -30.69 7.21
CA ALA A 184 -17.11 -31.97 6.68
C ALA A 184 -17.21 -31.86 5.15
N ALA A 185 -16.18 -32.34 4.47
CA ALA A 185 -16.16 -32.50 3.03
C ALA A 185 -17.23 -33.49 2.56
N GLU A 186 -18.05 -33.10 1.60
CA GLU A 186 -18.33 -33.92 0.41
C GLU A 186 -19.00 -33.11 -0.72
N GLY A 187 -18.34 -33.09 -1.88
CA GLY A 187 -19.01 -32.95 -3.17
C GLY A 187 -19.03 -31.56 -3.83
N ALA A 188 -17.89 -31.09 -4.35
CA ALA A 188 -17.91 -30.21 -5.51
C ALA A 188 -18.48 -31.01 -6.72
N PRO A 189 -19.14 -30.39 -7.73
CA PRO A 189 -18.34 -29.59 -8.66
C PRO A 189 -19.06 -28.42 -9.38
N ILE A 190 -18.23 -27.62 -10.06
CA ILE A 190 -18.49 -26.77 -11.23
C ILE A 190 -18.94 -25.31 -10.97
N LEU A 191 -17.93 -24.44 -11.01
CA LEU A 191 -17.90 -23.10 -11.60
C LEU A 191 -19.19 -22.59 -12.28
N SER A 192 -19.82 -21.58 -11.68
CA SER A 192 -20.51 -20.54 -12.46
C SER A 192 -20.32 -19.18 -11.79
N TRP A 193 -19.54 -18.32 -12.44
CA TRP A 193 -19.37 -16.91 -12.12
C TRP A 193 -20.73 -16.21 -11.93
N PRO A 194 -20.86 -15.23 -11.01
CA PRO A 194 -22.13 -14.55 -10.81
C PRO A 194 -22.49 -13.71 -12.05
N ARG A 195 -23.64 -14.04 -12.64
CA ARG A 195 -24.29 -13.26 -13.70
C ARG A 195 -24.77 -11.92 -13.12
N PRO A 196 -24.64 -10.80 -13.84
CA PRO A 196 -25.24 -9.54 -13.42
C PRO A 196 -26.76 -9.66 -13.46
N LEU A 197 -27.41 -9.23 -12.38
CA LEU A 197 -28.86 -9.16 -12.25
C LEU A 197 -29.38 -8.15 -13.29
N ASN A 198 -30.01 -8.65 -14.35
CA ASN A 198 -30.79 -7.87 -15.28
C ASN A 198 -32.24 -8.29 -15.10
N ASP A 199 -33.01 -7.49 -14.36
CA ASP A 199 -34.46 -7.52 -14.45
C ASP A 199 -34.95 -6.14 -14.87
N SER A 200 -35.36 -6.08 -16.14
CA SER A 200 -36.18 -5.01 -16.69
C SER A 200 -37.56 -5.04 -16.06
N ALA A 201 -37.99 -3.93 -15.48
CA ALA A 201 -39.40 -3.56 -15.39
C ALA A 201 -39.56 -2.15 -15.95
N ALA A 202 -40.37 -2.06 -17.00
CA ALA A 202 -40.63 -0.87 -17.78
C ALA A 202 -41.37 0.23 -16.99
N GLY A 203 -41.03 1.49 -17.31
CA GLY A 203 -42.02 2.56 -17.45
C GLY A 203 -42.22 3.52 -16.28
N LEU A 204 -41.34 4.52 -16.13
CA LEU A 204 -41.71 5.85 -15.62
C LEU A 204 -40.90 6.94 -16.40
N PRO A 205 -41.54 8.03 -16.86
CA PRO A 205 -40.90 9.01 -17.75
C PRO A 205 -39.89 9.90 -17.01
N VAL A 206 -38.79 10.19 -17.71
CA VAL A 206 -37.72 11.10 -17.28
C VAL A 206 -38.26 12.54 -17.21
N PRO A 207 -38.01 13.32 -16.14
CA PRO A 207 -38.44 14.71 -16.07
C PRO A 207 -37.69 15.59 -17.09
N PRO A 208 -38.35 16.59 -17.71
CA PRO A 208 -37.71 17.45 -18.71
C PRO A 208 -36.69 18.42 -18.08
N PRO A 209 -35.66 18.84 -18.84
CA PRO A 209 -34.62 19.73 -18.33
C PRO A 209 -35.15 21.17 -18.09
N PRO A 210 -34.60 21.90 -17.11
CA PRO A 210 -35.00 23.27 -16.80
C PRO A 210 -34.57 24.24 -17.92
N LYS A 211 -35.42 25.23 -18.19
CA LYS A 211 -35.17 26.30 -19.17
C LYS A 211 -34.14 27.31 -18.62
N PRO A 212 -33.35 27.96 -19.49
CA PRO A 212 -32.44 29.02 -19.07
C PRO A 212 -33.23 30.29 -18.72
N ASP A 213 -32.92 30.88 -17.56
CA ASP A 213 -33.41 32.20 -17.20
C ASP A 213 -32.73 33.26 -18.08
N SER A 214 -33.53 33.99 -18.84
CA SER A 214 -33.14 35.28 -19.41
C SER A 214 -33.81 36.36 -18.60
N SER A 215 -33.02 37.20 -17.93
CA SER A 215 -33.27 38.63 -17.83
C SER A 215 -32.01 39.40 -17.48
#